data_AF-A0A1I0V4W8-F1
#
_entry.id   AF-A0A1I0V4W8-F1
#
_cell.length_a   1.000
_cell.length_b   1.000
_cell.length_c   1.000
_cell.angle_alpha   90.00
_cell.angle_beta   90.00
_cell.angle_gamma   90.00
#
_symmetry.space_group_name_H-M   'P 1'
#
loop_
_entity.id
_entity.type
_entity.pdbx_description
1 polymer ?
#
loop_
_entity_poly.entity_id
_entity_poly.type
_entity_poly.pdbx_seq_one_letter_code
_entity_poly.pdbx_strand_id
1 'polypeptide(L)' 'MKTIYKLDGKKISKKALVEKMGAEQVKRMTKEAWETTMEDPCICNDFWTGNGMLNISFEG' A
#
# COMPACT_ATOMS: atom_id res chain seq x y z
N MET A 1 3.96 -12.91 5.35
CA MET A 1 3.14 -11.70 5.15
C MET A 1 2.99 -11.40 3.67
N LYS A 2 1.78 -11.58 3.16
CA LYS A 2 1.38 -11.21 1.82
C LYS A 2 0.93 -9.74 1.85
N THR A 3 1.64 -8.88 1.14
CA THR A 3 1.21 -7.49 0.97
C THR A 3 0.06 -7.43 -0.02
N ILE A 4 -1.04 -6.81 0.41
CA ILE A 4 -2.21 -6.56 -0.42
C ILE A 4 -2.31 -5.06 -0.65
N TYR A 5 -2.33 -4.70 -1.94
CA TYR A 5 -2.57 -3.36 -2.38
C TYR A 5 -4.02 -3.26 -2.87
N LYS A 6 -4.78 -2.32 -2.34
CA LYS A 6 -6.13 -1.98 -2.83
C LYS A 6 -6.13 -0.52 -3.24
N LEU A 7 -6.43 -0.22 -4.49
CA LEU A 7 -6.65 1.15 -4.96
C LEU A 7 -8.15 1.36 -5.10
N ASP A 8 -8.70 2.34 -4.39
CA ASP A 8 -10.13 2.66 -4.41
C ASP A 8 -11.00 1.44 -4.03
N GLY A 9 -10.55 0.68 -3.03
CA GLY A 9 -11.19 -0.58 -2.61
C GLY A 9 -10.97 -1.77 -3.55
N LYS A 10 -10.37 -1.58 -4.74
CA LYS A 10 -10.08 -2.67 -5.69
C LYS A 10 -8.66 -3.18 -5.57
N LYS A 11 -8.51 -4.50 -5.51
CA LYS A 11 -7.19 -5.13 -5.45
C LYS A 11 -6.38 -4.80 -6.71
N ILE A 12 -5.17 -4.29 -6.53
CA ILE A 12 -4.24 -3.94 -7.60
C ILE A 12 -2.92 -4.70 -7.41
N SER A 13 -2.26 -5.03 -8.52
CA SER A 13 -0.93 -5.63 -8.46
C SER A 13 0.13 -4.57 -8.18
N LYS A 14 1.21 -4.95 -7.48
CA LYS A 14 2.35 -4.05 -7.25
C LYS A 14 2.92 -3.47 -8.54
N LYS A 15 2.97 -4.26 -9.62
CA LYS A 15 3.44 -3.80 -10.94
C LYS A 15 2.57 -2.66 -11.48
N ALA A 16 1.25 -2.83 -11.52
CA ALA A 16 0.34 -1.80 -11.99
C ALA A 16 0.37 -0.53 -11.12
N LEU A 17 0.59 -0.69 -9.81
CA LEU A 17 0.79 0.42 -8.89
C LEU A 17 2.08 1.21 -9.20
N VAL A 18 3.18 0.49 -9.44
CA VAL A 18 4.47 1.06 -9.83
C VAL A 18 4.40 1.78 -11.18
N GLU A 19 3.65 1.24 -12.15
CA GLU A 19 3.43 1.92 -13.44
C GLU A 19 2.62 3.22 -13.29
N LYS A 20 1.71 3.29 -12.30
CA LYS A 20 0.89 4.49 -12.04
C LYS A 20 1.60 5.58 -11.24
N MET A 21 2.47 5.21 -10.29
CA MET A 21 2.99 6.13 -9.26
C MET A 21 4.53 6.17 -9.21
N GLY A 22 5.20 5.25 -9.89
CA GLY A 22 6.63 5.08 -9.85
C GLY A 22 7.08 4.09 -8.76
N ALA A 23 8.20 3.41 -9.05
CA ALA A 23 8.73 2.35 -8.19
C ALA A 23 9.21 2.87 -6.82
N GLU A 24 9.81 4.06 -6.81
CA GLU A 24 10.34 4.67 -5.59
C GLU A 24 9.23 5.04 -4.60
N GLN A 25 8.15 5.65 -5.10
CA GLN A 25 7.02 6.08 -4.27
C GLN A 25 6.32 4.87 -3.64
N VAL A 26 6.03 3.84 -4.44
CA VAL A 26 5.41 2.59 -3.96
C VAL A 26 6.30 1.90 -2.94
N LYS A 27 7.63 1.88 -3.15
CA LYS A 27 8.57 1.26 -2.21
C LYS A 27 8.58 1.99 -0.88
N ARG A 28 8.56 3.34 -0.90
CA ARG A 28 8.52 4.16 0.31
C ARG A 28 7.23 3.95 1.10
N MET A 29 6.07 4.02 0.42
CA MET A 29 4.75 3.78 1.03
C MET A 29 4.62 2.37 1.60
N THR A 30 5.11 1.36 0.87
CA THR A 30 5.08 -0.04 1.36
C THR A 30 5.94 -0.19 2.61
N LYS A 31 7.10 0.46 2.67
CA LYS A 31 7.99 0.40 3.83
C LYS A 31 7.34 1.08 5.04
N GLU A 32 6.82 2.29 4.84
CA GLU A 32 6.11 3.03 5.89
C GLU A 32 4.92 2.22 6.42
N ALA A 33 4.07 1.71 5.54
CA ALA A 33 2.94 0.86 5.92
C ALA A 33 3.37 -0.39 6.70
N TRP A 34 4.51 -0.99 6.33
CA TRP A 34 5.03 -2.16 7.02
C TRP A 34 5.52 -1.81 8.43
N GLU A 35 6.26 -0.72 8.57
CA GLU A 35 6.72 -0.21 9.88
C GLU A 35 5.52 0.09 10.78
N THR A 36 4.50 0.77 10.26
CA THR A 36 3.27 1.07 11.02
C THR A 36 2.48 -0.19 11.37
N THR A 37 2.35 -1.15 10.45
CA THR A 37 1.64 -2.43 10.73
C THR A 37 2.39 -3.29 11.75
N MET A 38 3.72 -3.23 11.77
CA MET A 38 4.52 -3.94 12.79
C MET A 38 4.38 -3.30 14.17
N GLU A 39 4.21 -1.98 14.23
CA GLU A 39 3.98 -1.27 15.50
C GLU A 39 2.55 -1.49 16.01
N ASP A 40 1.55 -1.36 15.13
CA ASP A 40 0.15 -1.64 15.43
C ASP A 40 -0.52 -2.39 14.27
N PRO A 41 -0.93 -3.67 14.44
CA PRO A 41 -1.54 -4.44 13.38
C PRO A 41 -2.99 -4.01 13.05
N CYS A 42 -3.59 -3.11 13.85
CA CYS A 42 -4.94 -2.59 13.63
C CYS A 42 -4.93 -1.32 12.76
N ILE A 43 -3.77 -0.73 12.53
CA ILE A 43 -3.64 0.51 11.76
C ILE A 43 -3.92 0.28 10.27
N CYS A 44 -4.80 1.09 9.72
CA CYS A 44 -5.10 1.10 8.30
C CYS A 44 -4.13 2.05 7.59
N ASN A 45 -3.30 1.52 6.69
CA ASN A 45 -2.35 2.32 5.92
C ASN A 45 -2.99 2.78 4.61
N ASP A 46 -3.75 3.88 4.71
CA ASP A 46 -4.38 4.55 3.58
C ASP A 46 -3.55 5.74 3.10
N PHE A 47 -3.12 5.69 1.84
CA PHE A 47 -2.35 6.74 1.19
C PHE A 47 -3.18 7.37 0.07
N TRP A 48 -3.32 8.69 0.10
CA TRP A 48 -3.89 9.40 -1.04
C TRP A 48 -2.85 9.54 -2.14
N THR A 49 -3.12 8.99 -3.32
CA THR A 49 -2.14 8.95 -4.42
C THR A 49 -2.50 9.91 -5.57
N GLY A 50 -3.43 10.84 -5.35
CA GLY A 50 -3.98 11.75 -6.37
C GLY A 50 -4.94 11.09 -7.37
N ASN A 51 -4.72 9.81 -7.67
CA ASN A 51 -5.55 8.97 -8.54
C ASN A 51 -6.49 8.01 -7.77
N GLY A 52 -6.62 8.19 -6.46
CA GLY A 52 -7.46 7.37 -5.58
C GLY A 52 -6.83 7.13 -4.21
N MET A 53 -7.56 6.39 -3.37
CA MET A 53 -7.12 5.95 -2.04
C MET A 53 -6.40 4.60 -2.17
N LEU A 54 -5.10 4.57 -1.90
CA LEU A 54 -4.32 3.34 -1.84
C LEU A 54 -4.29 2.81 -0.41
N ASN A 55 -4.94 1.68 -0.17
CA ASN A 55 -4.84 0.96 1.07
C ASN A 55 -3.79 -0.16 0.94
N ILE A 56 -2.85 -0.20 1.89
CA ILE A 56 -1.83 -1.26 1.99
C ILE A 56 -2.12 -2.07 3.26
N SER A 57 -2.45 -3.35 3.08
CA SER A 57 -2.63 -4.29 4.19
C SER A 57 -1.63 -5.43 4.09
N PHE A 58 -1.32 -6.07 5.22
CA PHE A 58 -0.45 -7.24 5.27
C PHE A 58 -1.23 -8.40 5.87
N GLU A 59 -1.47 -9.45 5.08
CA GLU A 59 -2.06 -10.69 5.58
C GLU A 59 -0.93 -11.65 5.97
N GLY A 60 -0.90 -12.04 7.25
CA GLY A 60 0.06 -12.99 7.83
C GLY A 60 -0.28 -14.42 7.48
#